data_AF-A0A7S0DX76-F1
#
_entry.id   AF-A0A7S0DX76-F1
#
_cell.length_a   1.000
_cell.length_b   1.000
_cell.length_c   1.000
_cell.angle_alpha   90.00
_cell.angle_beta   90.00
_cell.angle_gamma   90.00
#
_symmetry.space_group_name_H-M   'P 1'
#
loop_
_entity.id
_entity.type
_entity.pdbx_description
1 polymer ?
#
loop_
_entity_poly.entity_id
_entity_poly.type
_entity_poly.pdbx_seq_one_letter_code
_entity_poly.pdbx_strand_id
1 'polypeptide(L)'
;SDMENAKEARCDVAEDEEEENENKLPHSIYGEQRAGEAKWASRVRVIDPTERETKQIIELDPNEAALSVCVATFHDRKGHTFLCFGTAVGHKVGSRTGSGFLHTYSVVGSQLTFVHKTPIDGVPRALCSFQGRLLVGVGSALRLYEMGKRKLLRKCENRNIPNLVVTISTMGDRIYVGDVAESVSFLKYNRILNELVIFADDTHPRWMTAACPVDYDTVAGADKFGNIFLTRLPDNVSDEISEEPGAVGMFEGNDLQGAHYKAEEIVQYHVGETVCSLQKATLSPGGSDAIIYGTMYGGIGALQPFVSREDVDFFLHLEMHLRGAAGAREHKPAGEGYDHPSICGRDQLSFRSYYFPVKDVVDGDLCETFNYLSPSRQKQIAEDLDRTPGEVAKKLEDMRNRLL
;
A
#
# COMPACT_ATOMS: atom_id res chain seq x y z
N SER A 1 -16.25 57.71 13.19
CA SER A 1 -17.16 56.69 13.74
C SER A 1 -16.91 55.33 13.12
N ASP A 2 -16.99 55.17 11.79
CA ASP A 2 -16.96 53.83 11.17
C ASP A 2 -15.56 53.17 11.15
N MET A 3 -14.49 53.96 11.24
CA MET A 3 -13.11 53.47 11.27
C MET A 3 -12.62 53.09 12.69
N GLU A 4 -13.29 53.58 13.74
CA GLU A 4 -13.07 53.20 15.14
C GLU A 4 -13.77 51.87 15.44
N ASN A 5 -15.03 51.72 15.03
CA ASN A 5 -15.79 50.47 15.19
C ASN A 5 -15.14 49.27 14.48
N ALA A 6 -14.47 49.48 13.33
CA ALA A 6 -13.75 48.42 12.62
C ALA A 6 -12.41 48.03 13.25
N LYS A 7 -11.85 48.90 14.11
CA LYS A 7 -10.65 48.62 14.91
C LYS A 7 -11.00 47.92 16.22
N GLU A 8 -12.06 48.36 16.91
CA GLU A 8 -12.59 47.68 18.09
C GLU A 8 -13.02 46.25 17.74
N ALA A 9 -13.82 46.04 16.69
CA ALA A 9 -14.21 44.69 16.26
C ALA A 9 -13.05 43.78 15.78
N ARG A 10 -11.88 44.33 15.48
CA ARG A 10 -10.67 43.54 15.18
C ARG A 10 -9.82 43.26 16.42
N CYS A 11 -9.91 44.12 17.44
CA CYS A 11 -9.26 43.94 18.73
C CYS A 11 -10.05 42.90 19.54
N ASP A 12 -11.38 43.00 19.56
CA ASP A 12 -12.26 42.07 20.27
C ASP A 12 -12.13 40.63 19.74
N VAL A 13 -12.04 40.43 18.42
CA VAL A 13 -11.82 39.10 17.81
C VAL A 13 -10.43 38.55 18.12
N ALA A 14 -9.41 39.41 18.24
CA ALA A 14 -8.05 39.00 18.58
C ALA A 14 -7.93 38.67 20.08
N GLU A 15 -8.60 39.41 20.95
CA GLU A 15 -8.68 39.15 22.40
C GLU A 15 -9.50 37.87 22.69
N ASP A 16 -10.61 37.64 21.97
CA ASP A 16 -11.38 36.39 22.06
C ASP A 16 -10.58 35.17 21.56
N GLU A 17 -9.77 35.30 20.50
CA GLU A 17 -8.88 34.23 20.01
C GLU A 17 -7.70 33.95 20.96
N GLU A 18 -7.22 34.96 21.70
CA GLU A 18 -6.17 34.83 22.72
C GLU A 18 -6.73 34.19 24.02
N GLU A 19 -7.91 34.61 24.50
CA GLU A 19 -8.57 34.00 25.66
C GLU A 19 -9.01 32.54 25.41
N GLU A 20 -9.44 32.20 24.19
CA GLU A 20 -9.70 30.80 23.81
C GLU A 20 -8.43 29.95 23.78
N ASN A 21 -7.26 30.53 23.54
CA ASN A 21 -5.99 29.81 23.51
C ASN A 21 -5.41 29.56 24.91
N GLU A 22 -5.57 30.50 25.85
CA GLU A 22 -5.12 30.32 27.24
C GLU A 22 -5.90 29.23 27.99
N ASN A 23 -7.15 28.96 27.59
CA ASN A 23 -8.00 27.93 28.20
C ASN A 23 -7.94 26.55 27.52
N LYS A 24 -7.10 26.35 26.50
CA LYS A 24 -6.95 25.04 25.84
C LYS A 24 -6.12 24.09 26.70
N LEU A 25 -6.82 23.25 27.45
CA LEU A 25 -6.21 22.11 28.14
C LEU A 25 -5.39 21.26 27.16
N PRO A 26 -4.21 20.74 27.56
CA PRO A 26 -3.37 19.95 26.66
C PRO A 26 -4.12 18.74 26.09
N HIS A 27 -4.31 18.69 24.78
CA HIS A 27 -5.02 17.59 24.10
C HIS A 27 -4.38 16.22 24.36
N SER A 28 -3.07 16.17 24.62
CA SER A 28 -2.36 14.93 24.97
C SER A 28 -2.81 14.31 26.29
N ILE A 29 -3.40 15.11 27.19
CA ILE A 29 -3.86 14.67 28.51
C ILE A 29 -5.38 14.46 28.49
N TYR A 30 -6.13 15.40 27.91
CA TYR A 30 -7.59 15.43 28.00
C TYR A 30 -8.30 14.87 26.76
N GLY A 31 -7.54 14.51 25.72
CA GLY A 31 -8.06 14.07 24.44
C GLY A 31 -8.46 15.24 23.53
N GLU A 32 -8.61 14.95 22.25
CA GLU A 32 -9.09 15.93 21.27
C GLU A 32 -10.60 16.10 21.35
N GLN A 33 -11.07 17.35 21.28
CA GLN A 33 -12.49 17.65 21.14
C GLN A 33 -12.99 17.18 19.76
N ARG A 34 -14.01 16.31 19.76
CA ARG A 34 -14.60 15.79 18.52
C ARG A 34 -15.84 16.60 18.16
N ALA A 35 -15.82 17.24 16.98
CA ALA A 35 -16.90 18.10 16.47
C ALA A 35 -18.20 17.36 16.05
N GLY A 36 -18.28 16.04 16.27
CA GLY A 36 -19.43 15.20 15.91
C GLY A 36 -19.31 14.52 14.54
N GLU A 37 -20.39 13.86 14.11
CA GLU A 37 -20.39 13.05 12.89
C GLU A 37 -20.19 13.88 11.63
N ALA A 38 -19.49 13.30 10.65
CA ALA A 38 -19.23 13.89 9.33
C ALA A 38 -18.52 15.26 9.35
N LYS A 39 -17.90 15.61 10.49
CA LYS A 39 -16.97 16.74 10.59
C LYS A 39 -15.54 16.26 10.37
N TRP A 40 -14.77 17.04 9.60
CA TRP A 40 -13.39 16.72 9.29
C TRP A 40 -12.49 17.91 9.58
N ALA A 41 -11.31 17.60 10.10
CA ALA A 41 -10.17 18.49 10.21
C ALA A 41 -8.99 17.81 9.54
N SER A 42 -8.28 18.54 8.69
CA SER A 42 -7.14 18.01 7.95
C SER A 42 -6.14 19.11 7.68
N ARG A 43 -4.87 18.73 7.61
CA ARG A 43 -3.76 19.65 7.37
C ARG A 43 -2.67 18.97 6.58
N VAL A 44 -1.90 19.76 5.88
CA VAL A 44 -0.67 19.33 5.21
C VAL A 44 0.52 19.85 6.02
N ARG A 45 1.46 18.96 6.32
CA ARG A 45 2.65 19.27 7.10
C ARG A 45 3.90 18.90 6.34
N VAL A 46 4.82 19.85 6.20
CA VAL A 46 6.17 19.62 5.69
C VAL A 46 7.10 19.40 6.88
N ILE A 47 7.73 18.23 6.94
CA ILE A 47 8.61 17.83 8.03
C ILE A 47 10.00 17.62 7.47
N ASP A 48 11.01 18.18 8.14
CA ASP A 48 12.40 17.80 7.92
C ASP A 48 12.70 16.55 8.75
N PRO A 49 12.96 15.38 8.12
CA PRO A 49 13.20 14.15 8.86
C PRO A 49 14.53 14.14 9.61
N THR A 50 15.50 14.96 9.20
CA THR A 50 16.83 15.03 9.82
C THR A 50 16.80 15.93 11.05
N GLU A 51 16.23 17.12 10.91
CA GLU A 51 16.10 18.08 12.03
C GLU A 51 14.92 17.74 12.95
N ARG A 52 13.99 16.89 12.48
CA ARG A 52 12.74 16.51 13.17
C ARG A 52 11.84 17.72 13.45
N GLU A 53 11.95 18.73 12.61
CA GLU A 53 11.20 19.98 12.72
C GLU A 53 10.09 20.08 11.67
N THR A 54 9.01 20.75 12.03
CA THR A 54 7.97 21.13 11.07
C THR A 54 8.38 22.43 10.38
N LYS A 55 8.59 22.37 9.06
CA LYS A 55 8.97 23.54 8.25
C LYS A 55 7.77 24.37 7.80
N GLN A 56 6.63 23.72 7.56
CA GLN A 56 5.41 24.41 7.14
C GLN A 56 4.17 23.60 7.53
N ILE A 57 3.11 24.31 7.92
CA ILE A 57 1.78 23.76 8.14
C ILE A 57 0.80 24.52 7.25
N ILE A 58 -0.07 23.79 6.58
CA ILE A 58 -1.18 24.32 5.79
C ILE A 58 -2.45 23.68 6.34
N GLU A 59 -3.23 24.47 7.06
CA GLU A 59 -4.56 24.06 7.53
C GLU A 59 -5.54 24.10 6.35
N LEU A 60 -6.38 23.06 6.23
CA LEU A 60 -7.40 22.98 5.18
C LEU A 60 -8.72 23.58 5.66
N ASP A 61 -9.62 23.83 4.70
CA ASP A 61 -10.94 24.40 4.99
C ASP A 61 -11.75 23.46 5.92
N PRO A 62 -12.68 24.00 6.74
CA PRO A 62 -13.54 23.18 7.58
C PRO A 62 -14.30 22.11 6.78
N ASN A 63 -14.35 20.88 7.30
CA ASN A 63 -14.96 19.72 6.64
C ASN A 63 -14.30 19.28 5.33
N GLU A 64 -13.06 19.70 5.07
CA GLU A 64 -12.23 19.20 3.99
C GLU A 64 -11.20 18.19 4.53
N ALA A 65 -11.21 16.98 3.99
CA ALA A 65 -10.31 15.90 4.40
C ALA A 65 -9.35 15.51 3.28
N ALA A 66 -8.04 15.63 3.50
CA ALA A 66 -7.04 15.08 2.57
C ALA A 66 -7.01 13.55 2.68
N LEU A 67 -7.11 12.87 1.54
CA LEU A 67 -7.19 11.39 1.47
C LEU A 67 -6.09 10.78 0.60
N SER A 68 -5.46 11.57 -0.26
CA SER A 68 -4.42 11.11 -1.16
C SER A 68 -3.37 12.19 -1.37
N VAL A 69 -2.13 11.77 -1.58
CA VAL A 69 -0.99 12.68 -1.82
C VAL A 69 -0.04 12.04 -2.81
N CYS A 70 0.52 12.85 -3.71
CA CYS A 70 1.51 12.41 -4.69
C CYS A 70 2.43 13.58 -5.05
N VAL A 71 3.71 13.29 -5.19
CA VAL A 71 4.67 14.22 -5.79
C VAL A 71 4.71 13.93 -7.29
N ALA A 72 4.48 14.95 -8.11
CA ALA A 72 4.39 14.81 -9.55
C ALA A 72 5.18 15.90 -10.30
N THR A 73 5.69 15.52 -11.47
CA THR A 73 6.29 16.44 -12.44
C THR A 73 5.40 16.53 -13.67
N PHE A 74 5.29 17.72 -14.27
CA PHE A 74 4.47 17.93 -15.47
C PHE A 74 5.30 18.33 -16.68
N HIS A 75 4.99 17.79 -17.86
CA HIS A 75 5.74 18.06 -19.11
C HIS A 75 5.89 19.55 -19.41
N ASP A 76 4.80 20.32 -19.27
CA ASP A 76 4.75 21.75 -19.58
C ASP A 76 5.53 22.64 -18.59
N ARG A 77 6.07 22.06 -17.51
CA ARG A 77 6.68 22.79 -16.40
C ARG A 77 8.18 22.51 -16.25
N LYS A 78 8.86 22.10 -17.32
CA LYS A 78 10.33 22.06 -17.42
C LYS A 78 11.02 21.33 -16.25
N GLY A 79 10.41 20.26 -15.73
CA GLY A 79 10.97 19.47 -14.63
C GLY A 79 10.76 20.05 -13.22
N HIS A 80 9.97 21.12 -13.05
CA HIS A 80 9.56 21.55 -11.71
C HIS A 80 8.71 20.48 -11.01
N THR A 81 8.95 20.32 -9.72
CA THR A 81 8.24 19.38 -8.85
C THR A 81 7.01 20.04 -8.21
N PHE A 82 5.90 19.32 -8.20
CA PHE A 82 4.66 19.75 -7.60
C PHE A 82 4.19 18.71 -6.59
N LEU A 83 3.60 19.18 -5.50
CA LEU A 83 2.84 18.37 -4.58
C LEU A 83 1.37 18.46 -4.97
N CYS A 84 0.78 17.31 -5.30
CA CYS A 84 -0.64 17.19 -5.56
C CYS A 84 -1.28 16.38 -4.44
N PHE A 85 -2.37 16.87 -3.87
CA PHE A 85 -3.16 16.09 -2.91
C PHE A 85 -4.64 16.22 -3.18
N GLY A 86 -5.35 15.13 -2.93
CA GLY A 86 -6.76 15.01 -3.15
C GLY A 86 -7.52 15.16 -1.84
N THR A 87 -8.55 16.00 -1.85
CA THR A 87 -9.41 16.24 -0.70
C THR A 87 -10.86 15.87 -0.99
N ALA A 88 -11.60 15.53 0.07
CA ALA A 88 -13.04 15.30 0.04
C ALA A 88 -13.75 16.31 0.96
N VAL A 89 -14.90 16.82 0.53
CA VAL A 89 -15.70 17.78 1.32
C VAL A 89 -16.99 17.15 1.79
N GLY A 90 -17.26 17.28 3.09
CA GLY A 90 -18.47 16.76 3.72
C GLY A 90 -18.60 15.24 3.60
N HIS A 91 -17.47 14.53 3.52
CA HIS A 91 -17.45 13.09 3.30
C HIS A 91 -18.08 12.34 4.49
N LYS A 92 -19.02 11.44 4.21
CA LYS A 92 -19.53 10.50 5.22
C LYS A 92 -18.83 9.16 5.03
N VAL A 93 -18.34 8.58 6.12
CA VAL A 93 -17.72 7.25 6.10
C VAL A 93 -18.74 6.26 5.52
N GLY A 94 -18.32 5.46 4.53
CA GLY A 94 -19.19 4.53 3.80
C GLY A 94 -19.90 5.14 2.58
N SER A 95 -19.92 6.46 2.42
CA SER A 95 -20.43 7.09 1.20
C SER A 95 -19.44 6.93 0.06
N ARG A 96 -19.91 6.40 -1.08
CA ARG A 96 -19.13 6.35 -2.34
C ARG A 96 -19.27 7.63 -3.16
N THR A 97 -20.24 8.47 -2.82
CA THR A 97 -20.48 9.76 -3.47
C THR A 97 -19.93 10.89 -2.61
N GLY A 98 -19.51 11.96 -3.28
CA GLY A 98 -18.98 13.15 -2.63
C GLY A 98 -18.51 14.18 -3.64
N SER A 99 -18.11 15.33 -3.12
CA SER A 99 -17.36 16.33 -3.88
C SER A 99 -15.95 16.42 -3.31
N GLY A 100 -14.99 16.82 -4.14
CA GLY A 100 -13.61 16.89 -3.73
C GLY A 100 -12.85 17.94 -4.50
N PHE A 101 -11.61 18.18 -4.07
CA PHE A 101 -10.70 19.05 -4.77
C PHE A 101 -9.36 18.36 -5.01
N LEU A 102 -8.70 18.75 -6.10
CA LEU A 102 -7.29 18.49 -6.32
C LEU A 102 -6.53 19.78 -6.05
N HIS A 103 -5.73 19.75 -4.99
CA HIS A 103 -4.84 20.83 -4.63
C HIS A 103 -3.50 20.62 -5.30
N THR A 104 -2.95 21.68 -5.86
CA THR A 104 -1.62 21.66 -6.48
C THR A 104 -0.76 22.76 -5.89
N TYR A 105 0.38 22.36 -5.34
CA TYR A 105 1.39 23.23 -4.75
C TYR A 105 2.71 23.05 -5.49
N SER A 106 3.41 24.14 -5.75
CA SER A 106 4.78 24.09 -6.25
C SER A 106 5.73 23.89 -5.08
N VAL A 107 6.67 22.96 -5.24
CA VAL A 107 7.71 22.69 -4.24
C VAL A 107 8.92 23.53 -4.57
N VAL A 108 9.28 24.47 -3.68
CA VAL A 108 10.46 25.32 -3.82
C VAL A 108 11.30 25.20 -2.54
N GLY A 109 12.38 24.41 -2.61
CA GLY A 109 13.15 24.04 -1.42
C GLY A 109 12.26 23.30 -0.42
N SER A 110 12.20 23.81 0.82
CA SER A 110 11.37 23.25 1.90
C SER A 110 10.00 23.94 2.04
N GLN A 111 9.57 24.72 1.04
CA GLN A 111 8.29 25.44 1.07
C GLN A 111 7.35 25.01 -0.06
N LEU A 112 6.07 24.96 0.29
CA LEU A 112 4.94 24.71 -0.61
C LEU A 112 4.25 26.03 -0.94
N THR A 113 4.23 26.39 -2.21
CA THR A 113 3.53 27.57 -2.72
C THR A 113 2.26 27.15 -3.45
N PHE A 114 1.11 27.70 -3.06
CA PHE A 114 -0.18 27.38 -3.68
C PHE A 114 -0.20 27.76 -5.17
N VAL A 115 -0.68 26.85 -6.02
CA VAL A 115 -0.85 27.09 -7.47
C VAL A 115 -2.32 27.20 -7.83
N HIS A 116 -3.11 26.16 -7.56
CA HIS A 116 -4.56 26.16 -7.77
C HIS A 116 -5.27 25.02 -7.04
N LYS A 117 -6.59 25.19 -6.86
CA LYS A 117 -7.54 24.21 -6.31
C LYS A 117 -8.54 23.85 -7.41
N THR A 118 -8.52 22.59 -7.88
CA THR A 118 -9.38 22.13 -8.98
C THR A 118 -10.57 21.36 -8.42
N PRO A 119 -11.83 21.78 -8.68
CA PRO A 119 -13.00 21.02 -8.25
C PRO A 119 -13.13 19.72 -9.05
N ILE A 120 -13.50 18.63 -8.38
CA ILE A 120 -13.78 17.34 -8.98
C ILE A 120 -15.10 16.73 -8.48
N ASP A 121 -15.75 15.98 -9.36
CA ASP A 121 -16.99 15.23 -9.14
C ASP A 121 -16.71 13.86 -8.51
N GLY A 122 -16.31 13.86 -7.24
CA GLY A 122 -16.09 12.63 -6.48
C GLY A 122 -14.95 12.76 -5.48
N VAL A 123 -14.60 11.64 -4.85
CA VAL A 123 -13.57 11.57 -3.83
C VAL A 123 -12.26 11.04 -4.44
N PRO A 124 -11.17 11.84 -4.49
CA PRO A 124 -9.89 11.42 -5.05
C PRO A 124 -9.10 10.59 -4.02
N ARG A 125 -9.22 9.26 -4.08
CA ARG A 125 -8.58 8.36 -3.08
C ARG A 125 -7.17 7.94 -3.43
N ALA A 126 -6.80 8.00 -4.71
CA ALA A 126 -5.48 7.60 -5.17
C ALA A 126 -4.95 8.61 -6.19
N LEU A 127 -3.64 8.88 -6.09
CA LEU A 127 -2.91 9.77 -6.99
C LEU A 127 -1.60 9.10 -7.38
N CYS A 128 -1.20 9.21 -8.64
CA CYS A 128 0.09 8.72 -9.09
C CYS A 128 0.63 9.60 -10.22
N SER A 129 1.92 9.92 -10.17
CA SER A 129 2.60 10.58 -11.29
C SER A 129 2.77 9.58 -12.42
N PHE A 130 2.40 9.96 -13.64
CA PHE A 130 2.54 9.10 -14.80
C PHE A 130 2.94 9.92 -16.01
N GLN A 131 4.14 9.68 -16.53
CA GLN A 131 4.64 10.26 -17.79
C GLN A 131 4.33 11.77 -17.91
N GLY A 132 4.84 12.57 -16.97
CA GLY A 132 4.65 14.04 -16.99
C GLY A 132 3.21 14.52 -16.81
N ARG A 133 2.32 13.66 -16.29
CA ARG A 133 0.89 13.91 -16.00
C ARG A 133 0.51 13.29 -14.66
N LEU A 134 -0.72 13.51 -14.22
CA LEU A 134 -1.25 13.02 -12.96
C LEU A 134 -2.41 12.05 -13.20
N LEU A 135 -2.28 10.81 -12.74
CA LEU A 135 -3.38 9.86 -12.63
C LEU A 135 -4.14 10.11 -11.32
N VAL A 136 -5.46 10.09 -11.41
CA VAL A 136 -6.35 10.33 -10.27
C VAL A 136 -7.46 9.29 -10.28
N GLY A 137 -7.58 8.54 -9.19
CA GLY A 137 -8.67 7.61 -8.93
C GLY A 137 -9.81 8.31 -8.21
N VAL A 138 -10.96 8.42 -8.86
CA VAL A 138 -12.17 9.08 -8.34
C VAL A 138 -13.34 8.11 -8.43
N GLY A 139 -13.70 7.48 -7.30
CA GLY A 139 -14.70 6.40 -7.35
C GLY A 139 -14.20 5.23 -8.22
N SER A 140 -15.03 4.75 -9.13
CA SER A 140 -14.68 3.77 -10.18
C SER A 140 -14.00 4.40 -11.41
N ALA A 141 -13.76 5.71 -11.42
CA ALA A 141 -13.15 6.38 -12.56
C ALA A 141 -11.64 6.57 -12.36
N LEU A 142 -10.83 6.08 -13.29
CA LEU A 142 -9.42 6.47 -13.43
C LEU A 142 -9.31 7.58 -14.46
N ARG A 143 -8.72 8.71 -14.06
CA ARG A 143 -8.65 9.93 -14.88
C ARG A 143 -7.21 10.39 -15.03
N LEU A 144 -6.84 10.80 -16.24
CA LEU A 144 -5.55 11.43 -16.52
C LEU A 144 -5.70 12.94 -16.59
N TYR A 145 -4.88 13.65 -15.82
CA TYR A 145 -4.87 15.10 -15.73
C TYR A 145 -3.54 15.70 -16.19
N GLU A 146 -3.64 16.84 -16.85
CA GLU A 146 -2.51 17.67 -17.23
C GLU A 146 -2.56 19.03 -16.53
N MET A 147 -1.40 19.65 -16.35
CA MET A 147 -1.26 20.93 -15.66
C MET A 147 -1.81 22.07 -16.52
N GLY A 148 -2.92 22.69 -16.09
CA GLY A 148 -3.40 23.95 -16.67
C GLY A 148 -2.89 25.18 -15.90
N LYS A 149 -3.22 26.38 -16.40
CA LYS A 149 -2.86 27.65 -15.74
C LYS A 149 -3.67 27.93 -14.47
N ARG A 150 -4.95 27.53 -14.46
CA ARG A 150 -5.90 27.82 -13.36
C ARG A 150 -6.48 26.58 -12.69
N LYS A 151 -6.37 25.43 -13.34
CA LYS A 151 -6.90 24.14 -12.89
C LYS A 151 -6.20 23.01 -13.63
N LEU A 152 -6.29 21.79 -13.10
CA LEU A 152 -5.92 20.57 -13.81
C LEU A 152 -6.95 20.28 -14.91
N LEU A 153 -6.47 19.88 -16.08
CA LEU A 153 -7.28 19.60 -17.25
C LEU A 153 -7.41 18.08 -17.41
N ARG A 154 -8.63 17.54 -17.26
CA ARG A 154 -8.93 16.14 -17.53
C ARG A 154 -8.75 15.85 -19.02
N LYS A 155 -7.89 14.90 -19.36
CA LYS A 155 -7.59 14.50 -20.74
C LYS A 155 -8.30 13.23 -21.16
N CYS A 156 -8.33 12.23 -20.28
CA CYS A 156 -9.03 10.99 -20.52
C CYS A 156 -9.58 10.43 -19.21
N GLU A 157 -10.54 9.52 -19.35
CA GLU A 157 -11.24 8.89 -18.25
C GLU A 157 -11.65 7.48 -18.66
N ASN A 158 -11.42 6.50 -17.78
CA ASN A 158 -11.96 5.16 -17.89
C ASN A 158 -12.80 4.89 -16.64
N ARG A 159 -14.03 4.38 -16.84
CA ARG A 159 -15.02 4.09 -15.77
C ARG A 159 -15.33 2.61 -15.62
N ASN A 160 -14.56 1.75 -16.28
CA ASN A 160 -14.78 0.31 -16.31
C ASN A 160 -14.12 -0.40 -15.12
N ILE A 161 -13.58 0.34 -14.15
CA ILE A 161 -13.10 -0.25 -12.90
C ILE A 161 -14.33 -0.59 -12.04
N PRO A 162 -14.44 -1.80 -11.48
CA PRO A 162 -15.70 -2.28 -10.92
C PRO A 162 -16.28 -1.45 -9.76
N ASN A 163 -15.47 -1.03 -8.78
CA ASN A 163 -15.98 -0.40 -7.57
C ASN A 163 -15.33 0.97 -7.27
N LEU A 164 -14.12 0.95 -6.72
CA LEU A 164 -13.48 2.12 -6.13
C LEU A 164 -11.98 1.95 -6.18
N VAL A 165 -11.31 2.89 -6.83
CA VAL A 165 -9.84 2.94 -6.87
C VAL A 165 -9.29 3.30 -5.49
N VAL A 166 -8.47 2.41 -4.94
CA VAL A 166 -7.80 2.58 -3.64
C VAL A 166 -6.31 2.87 -3.82
N THR A 167 -5.65 2.17 -4.75
CA THR A 167 -4.22 2.35 -5.03
C THR A 167 -3.99 2.54 -6.53
N ILE A 168 -2.99 3.35 -6.87
CA ILE A 168 -2.51 3.50 -8.25
C ILE A 168 -0.98 3.47 -8.20
N SER A 169 -0.41 2.56 -8.96
CA SER A 169 1.04 2.45 -9.13
C SER A 169 1.35 2.38 -10.62
N THR A 170 2.56 2.79 -11.02
CA THR A 170 2.96 2.80 -12.42
C THR A 170 4.38 2.27 -12.57
N MET A 171 4.65 1.62 -13.69
CA MET A 171 5.99 1.19 -14.08
C MET A 171 6.09 1.26 -15.60
N GLY A 172 6.97 2.13 -16.12
CA GLY A 172 7.07 2.38 -17.56
C GLY A 172 5.79 3.00 -18.15
N ASP A 173 5.16 2.28 -19.07
CA ASP A 173 3.88 2.63 -19.71
C ASP A 173 2.68 1.87 -19.13
N ARG A 174 2.91 0.99 -18.15
CA ARG A 174 1.90 0.20 -17.48
C ARG A 174 1.41 0.88 -16.20
N ILE A 175 0.11 0.78 -15.98
CA ILE A 175 -0.58 1.33 -14.83
C ILE A 175 -1.25 0.17 -14.09
N TYR A 176 -1.06 0.11 -12.79
CA TYR A 176 -1.67 -0.89 -11.91
C TYR A 176 -2.66 -0.18 -10.99
N VAL A 177 -3.88 -0.67 -10.95
CA VAL A 177 -4.97 -0.10 -10.16
C VAL A 177 -5.45 -1.13 -9.17
N GLY A 178 -5.40 -0.82 -7.88
CA GLY A 178 -6.04 -1.62 -6.86
C GLY A 178 -7.48 -1.15 -6.63
N ASP A 179 -8.44 -2.05 -6.81
CA ASP A 179 -9.84 -1.85 -6.48
C ASP A 179 -10.13 -2.24 -5.02
N VAL A 180 -11.11 -1.59 -4.40
CA VAL A 180 -11.51 -1.85 -3.01
C VAL A 180 -12.01 -3.28 -2.76
N ALA A 181 -12.45 -4.00 -3.79
CA ALA A 181 -13.00 -5.36 -3.67
C ALA A 181 -12.55 -6.31 -4.79
N GLU A 182 -12.13 -5.81 -5.96
CA GLU A 182 -11.76 -6.61 -7.14
C GLU A 182 -10.25 -6.62 -7.42
N SER A 183 -9.42 -6.72 -6.36
CA SER A 183 -7.96 -6.91 -6.46
C SER A 183 -7.28 -5.88 -7.39
N VAL A 184 -6.36 -6.31 -8.25
CA VAL A 184 -5.54 -5.46 -9.13
C VAL A 184 -5.99 -5.62 -10.58
N SER A 185 -6.12 -4.49 -11.27
CA SER A 185 -6.29 -4.41 -12.72
C SER A 185 -5.06 -3.79 -13.38
N PHE A 186 -4.71 -4.28 -14.56
CA PHE A 186 -3.60 -3.82 -15.37
C PHE A 186 -4.13 -2.99 -16.55
N LEU A 187 -3.59 -1.77 -16.68
CA LEU A 187 -4.00 -0.82 -17.69
C LEU A 187 -2.82 -0.33 -18.51
N LYS A 188 -3.12 -0.01 -19.77
CA LYS A 188 -2.21 0.67 -20.70
C LYS A 188 -2.83 1.97 -21.16
N TYR A 189 -1.99 3.01 -21.29
CA TYR A 189 -2.41 4.29 -21.86
C TYR A 189 -2.14 4.31 -23.36
N ASN A 190 -3.19 4.33 -24.17
CA ASN A 190 -3.07 4.53 -25.62
C ASN A 190 -2.91 6.03 -25.91
N ARG A 191 -1.71 6.42 -26.35
CA ARG A 191 -1.39 7.83 -26.67
C ARG A 191 -2.09 8.34 -27.93
N ILE A 192 -2.39 7.48 -28.90
CA ILE A 192 -3.01 7.85 -30.18
C ILE A 192 -4.49 8.17 -29.96
N LEU A 193 -5.21 7.28 -29.28
CA LEU A 193 -6.63 7.45 -28.96
C LEU A 193 -6.84 8.35 -27.73
N ASN A 194 -5.78 8.57 -26.94
CA ASN A 194 -5.84 9.24 -25.64
C ASN A 194 -6.85 8.55 -24.71
N GLU A 195 -6.74 7.23 -24.59
CA GLU A 195 -7.64 6.39 -23.79
C GLU A 195 -6.85 5.47 -22.86
N LEU A 196 -7.47 5.13 -21.72
CA LEU A 196 -6.95 4.16 -20.77
C LEU A 196 -7.69 2.85 -21.01
N VAL A 197 -6.97 1.76 -21.22
CA VAL A 197 -7.54 0.46 -21.57
C VAL A 197 -7.15 -0.55 -20.49
N ILE A 198 -8.13 -1.24 -19.93
CA ILE A 198 -7.90 -2.39 -19.04
C ILE A 198 -7.69 -3.60 -19.94
N PHE A 199 -6.53 -4.24 -19.85
CA PHE A 199 -6.21 -5.40 -20.67
C PHE A 199 -6.16 -6.70 -19.85
N ALA A 200 -5.83 -6.61 -18.56
CA ALA A 200 -5.82 -7.74 -17.66
C ALA A 200 -6.34 -7.39 -16.27
N ASP A 201 -6.86 -8.40 -15.58
CA ASP A 201 -7.35 -8.33 -14.20
C ASP A 201 -7.01 -9.63 -13.44
N ASP A 202 -7.06 -9.56 -12.12
CA ASP A 202 -6.94 -10.73 -11.25
C ASP A 202 -8.22 -11.59 -11.33
N THR A 203 -8.09 -12.85 -10.97
CA THR A 203 -9.19 -13.83 -10.91
C THR A 203 -9.89 -13.85 -9.54
N HIS A 204 -9.23 -13.37 -8.50
CA HIS A 204 -9.74 -13.40 -7.13
C HIS A 204 -10.17 -12.01 -6.65
N PRO A 205 -11.35 -11.88 -6.00
CA PRO A 205 -11.74 -10.64 -5.36
C PRO A 205 -10.91 -10.41 -4.10
N ARG A 206 -10.26 -9.25 -3.99
CA ARG A 206 -9.42 -8.87 -2.84
C ARG A 206 -9.69 -7.44 -2.40
N TRP A 207 -9.70 -7.26 -1.09
CA TRP A 207 -10.03 -5.99 -0.46
C TRP A 207 -8.77 -5.14 -0.27
N MET A 208 -8.28 -4.56 -1.36
CA MET A 208 -6.95 -3.96 -1.43
C MET A 208 -6.74 -2.85 -0.39
N THR A 209 -5.59 -2.89 0.27
CA THR A 209 -5.11 -1.84 1.17
C THR A 209 -3.83 -1.18 0.65
N ALA A 210 -2.90 -1.96 0.11
CA ALA A 210 -1.65 -1.49 -0.46
C ALA A 210 -1.28 -2.31 -1.70
N ALA A 211 -0.52 -1.71 -2.61
CA ALA A 211 0.00 -2.39 -3.80
C ALA A 211 1.38 -1.84 -4.16
N CYS A 212 2.30 -2.71 -4.55
CA CYS A 212 3.66 -2.38 -4.98
C CYS A 212 4.02 -3.19 -6.23
N PRO A 213 4.28 -2.55 -7.39
CA PRO A 213 4.86 -3.25 -8.52
C PRO A 213 6.26 -3.75 -8.14
N VAL A 214 6.52 -5.03 -8.35
CA VAL A 214 7.81 -5.68 -8.03
C VAL A 214 8.73 -5.66 -9.25
N ASP A 215 8.14 -5.89 -10.41
CA ASP A 215 8.72 -5.76 -11.74
C ASP A 215 7.63 -5.31 -12.73
N TYR A 216 7.91 -5.42 -14.03
CA TYR A 216 6.98 -4.95 -15.07
C TYR A 216 5.73 -5.84 -15.21
N ASP A 217 5.78 -7.11 -14.83
CA ASP A 217 4.67 -8.07 -15.01
C ASP A 217 4.05 -8.51 -13.68
N THR A 218 4.69 -8.19 -12.56
CA THR A 218 4.37 -8.70 -11.22
C THR A 218 4.04 -7.57 -10.26
N VAL A 219 2.91 -7.70 -9.58
CA VAL A 219 2.45 -6.77 -8.55
C VAL A 219 2.26 -7.51 -7.24
N ALA A 220 2.85 -6.98 -6.17
CA ALA A 220 2.55 -7.38 -4.81
C ALA A 220 1.35 -6.59 -4.30
N GLY A 221 0.37 -7.27 -3.73
CA GLY A 221 -0.82 -6.69 -3.14
C GLY A 221 -1.00 -7.11 -1.69
N ALA A 222 -1.65 -6.25 -0.93
CA ALA A 222 -2.09 -6.51 0.43
C ALA A 222 -3.60 -6.25 0.54
N ASP A 223 -4.26 -7.00 1.42
CA ASP A 223 -5.69 -6.82 1.68
C ASP A 223 -6.02 -6.47 3.14
N LYS A 224 -7.27 -6.04 3.34
CA LYS A 224 -7.82 -5.67 4.63
C LYS A 224 -7.80 -6.82 5.65
N PHE A 225 -7.81 -8.06 5.18
CA PHE A 225 -7.85 -9.25 6.02
C PHE A 225 -6.45 -9.75 6.40
N GLY A 226 -5.40 -9.02 6.05
CA GLY A 226 -4.03 -9.32 6.45
C GLY A 226 -3.38 -10.40 5.59
N ASN A 227 -3.79 -10.51 4.33
CA ASN A 227 -3.08 -11.32 3.34
C ASN A 227 -2.11 -10.45 2.53
N ILE A 228 -0.99 -11.05 2.13
CA ILE A 228 -0.12 -10.57 1.06
C ILE A 228 -0.15 -11.58 -0.07
N PHE A 229 -0.16 -11.10 -1.29
CA PHE A 229 -0.14 -11.92 -2.50
C PHE A 229 0.71 -11.26 -3.58
N LEU A 230 1.26 -12.06 -4.50
CA LEU A 230 1.84 -11.56 -5.73
C LEU A 230 1.06 -12.14 -6.91
N THR A 231 0.64 -11.26 -7.80
CA THR A 231 0.00 -11.62 -9.07
C THR A 231 0.91 -11.24 -10.22
N ARG A 232 1.03 -12.11 -11.21
CA ARG A 232 1.91 -11.98 -12.37
C ARG A 232 1.12 -12.18 -13.66
N LEU A 233 1.40 -11.35 -14.65
CA LEU A 233 0.89 -11.56 -16.01
C LEU A 233 1.61 -12.74 -16.68
N PRO A 234 0.90 -13.59 -17.43
CA PRO A 234 1.54 -14.63 -18.25
C PRO A 234 2.51 -14.02 -19.28
N ASP A 235 3.64 -14.70 -19.50
CA ASP A 235 4.76 -14.17 -20.31
C ASP A 235 4.34 -13.73 -21.72
N ASN A 236 3.45 -14.49 -22.37
CA ASN A 236 3.00 -14.22 -23.74
C ASN A 236 2.16 -12.93 -23.86
N VAL A 237 1.48 -12.54 -22.78
CA VAL A 237 0.56 -11.39 -22.79
C VAL A 237 1.34 -10.07 -22.87
N SER A 238 2.50 -9.99 -22.22
CA SER A 238 3.30 -8.77 -22.18
C SER A 238 3.86 -8.40 -23.56
N ASP A 239 4.27 -9.41 -24.33
CA ASP A 239 4.78 -9.25 -25.69
C ASP A 239 3.66 -8.84 -26.66
N GLU A 240 2.52 -9.55 -26.63
CA GLU A 240 1.34 -9.26 -27.47
C GLU A 240 0.88 -7.79 -27.33
N ILE A 241 0.83 -7.28 -26.10
CA ILE A 241 0.40 -5.91 -25.83
C ILE A 241 1.44 -4.88 -26.28
N SER A 242 2.72 -5.25 -26.28
CA SER A 242 3.82 -4.35 -26.66
C SER A 242 3.89 -4.16 -28.16
N GLU A 243 3.60 -5.21 -28.94
CA GLU A 243 3.69 -5.21 -30.41
C GLU A 243 2.51 -4.53 -31.13
N GLU A 244 1.35 -4.37 -30.50
CA GLU A 244 0.16 -3.78 -31.13
C GLU A 244 -0.29 -2.43 -30.51
N PRO A 245 0.26 -1.28 -30.94
CA PRO A 245 -0.16 0.06 -30.50
C PRO A 245 -1.60 0.47 -30.88
N GLY A 246 -2.40 -0.42 -31.48
CA GLY A 246 -3.69 -0.09 -32.09
C GLY A 246 -4.80 -1.15 -31.96
N ALA A 247 -4.54 -2.32 -31.39
CA ALA A 247 -5.53 -3.41 -31.29
C ALA A 247 -6.49 -3.28 -30.10
N VAL A 248 -6.81 -2.05 -29.71
CA VAL A 248 -7.72 -1.75 -28.58
C VAL A 248 -9.14 -2.27 -28.86
N GLY A 249 -9.52 -2.40 -30.12
CA GLY A 249 -10.81 -3.00 -30.53
C GLY A 249 -10.93 -4.51 -30.28
N MET A 250 -9.86 -5.19 -29.85
CA MET A 250 -9.90 -6.64 -29.52
C MET A 250 -10.17 -6.93 -28.04
N PHE A 251 -10.19 -5.92 -27.18
CA PHE A 251 -10.45 -6.09 -25.74
C PHE A 251 -11.90 -5.78 -25.34
N GLU A 252 -12.77 -5.47 -26.32
CA GLU A 252 -14.21 -5.34 -26.11
C GLU A 252 -14.92 -6.68 -26.33
N GLY A 253 -15.54 -7.20 -25.28
CA GLY A 253 -16.36 -8.40 -25.32
C GLY A 253 -15.66 -9.61 -24.72
N ASN A 254 -15.84 -9.78 -23.42
CA ASN A 254 -15.59 -11.06 -22.76
C ASN A 254 -16.88 -11.53 -22.10
N ASP A 255 -17.20 -12.83 -22.22
CA ASP A 255 -18.45 -13.44 -21.74
C ASP A 255 -18.63 -13.33 -20.22
N LEU A 256 -17.56 -12.98 -19.49
CA LEU A 256 -17.50 -12.92 -18.03
C LEU A 256 -17.41 -11.49 -17.45
N GLN A 257 -17.74 -10.45 -18.22
CA GLN A 257 -17.74 -9.04 -17.75
C GLN A 257 -16.41 -8.56 -17.12
N GLY A 258 -15.27 -9.16 -17.49
CA GLY A 258 -13.93 -8.79 -17.02
C GLY A 258 -12.96 -8.51 -18.17
N ALA A 259 -11.69 -8.30 -17.85
CA ALA A 259 -10.65 -8.10 -18.86
C ALA A 259 -10.40 -9.37 -19.69
N HIS A 260 -9.73 -9.21 -20.84
CA HIS A 260 -9.44 -10.31 -21.75
C HIS A 260 -8.43 -11.30 -21.15
N TYR A 261 -7.33 -10.78 -20.60
CA TYR A 261 -6.30 -11.61 -19.97
C TYR A 261 -6.49 -11.67 -18.47
N LYS A 262 -6.10 -12.81 -17.88
CA LYS A 262 -6.16 -13.03 -16.43
C LYS A 262 -4.75 -13.16 -15.87
N ALA A 263 -4.48 -12.44 -14.79
CA ALA A 263 -3.22 -12.56 -14.07
C ALA A 263 -3.24 -13.81 -13.17
N GLU A 264 -2.07 -14.42 -13.01
CA GLU A 264 -1.88 -15.61 -12.20
C GLU A 264 -1.32 -15.25 -10.83
N GLU A 265 -1.93 -15.77 -9.78
CA GLU A 265 -1.37 -15.68 -8.44
C GLU A 265 -0.14 -16.59 -8.34
N ILE A 266 1.02 -16.03 -8.04
CA ILE A 266 2.28 -16.78 -7.87
C ILE A 266 2.65 -16.96 -6.39
N VAL A 267 2.24 -16.04 -5.53
CA VAL A 267 2.55 -16.08 -4.09
C VAL A 267 1.30 -15.72 -3.31
N GLN A 268 1.06 -16.44 -2.22
CA GLN A 268 -0.07 -16.20 -1.32
C GLN A 268 0.33 -16.51 0.12
N TYR A 269 0.06 -15.56 1.03
CA TYR A 269 0.43 -15.71 2.44
C TYR A 269 -0.45 -14.88 3.37
N HIS A 270 -0.94 -15.50 4.45
CA HIS A 270 -1.64 -14.79 5.52
C HIS A 270 -0.66 -14.34 6.61
N VAL A 271 -0.48 -13.02 6.74
CA VAL A 271 0.36 -12.39 7.78
C VAL A 271 -0.30 -12.50 9.14
N GLY A 272 -1.63 -12.33 9.20
CA GLY A 272 -2.40 -12.28 10.46
C GLY A 272 -2.74 -10.86 10.92
N GLU A 273 -2.13 -9.85 10.31
CA GLU A 273 -2.38 -8.43 10.59
C GLU A 273 -2.63 -7.69 9.28
N THR A 274 -3.52 -6.70 9.32
CA THR A 274 -3.81 -5.88 8.14
C THR A 274 -2.56 -5.12 7.72
N VAL A 275 -2.06 -5.41 6.52
CA VAL A 275 -0.92 -4.73 5.92
C VAL A 275 -1.39 -3.40 5.31
N CYS A 276 -0.72 -2.31 5.65
CA CYS A 276 -1.10 -0.94 5.27
C CYS A 276 -0.13 -0.31 4.27
N SER A 277 1.09 -0.85 4.14
CA SER A 277 2.08 -0.38 3.17
C SER A 277 2.91 -1.55 2.65
N LEU A 278 3.29 -1.45 1.38
CA LEU A 278 4.18 -2.38 0.70
C LEU A 278 5.21 -1.56 -0.07
N GLN A 279 6.48 -1.92 0.04
CA GLN A 279 7.56 -1.27 -0.68
C GLN A 279 8.67 -2.27 -1.01
N LYS A 280 9.02 -2.37 -2.30
CA LYS A 280 10.26 -3.04 -2.71
C LYS A 280 11.45 -2.14 -2.36
N ALA A 281 12.38 -2.66 -1.57
CA ALA A 281 13.56 -1.91 -1.14
C ALA A 281 14.75 -2.84 -0.83
N THR A 282 15.94 -2.25 -0.85
CA THR A 282 17.17 -2.84 -0.33
C THR A 282 17.49 -2.15 1.00
N LEU A 283 17.57 -2.90 2.11
CA LEU A 283 17.78 -2.28 3.43
C LEU A 283 19.26 -1.99 3.73
N SER A 284 20.18 -2.78 3.16
CA SER A 284 21.63 -2.60 3.32
C SER A 284 22.35 -2.36 1.99
N PRO A 285 23.43 -1.57 1.98
CA PRO A 285 24.25 -1.40 0.79
C PRO A 285 24.82 -2.75 0.32
N GLY A 286 24.41 -3.20 -0.87
CA GLY A 286 24.83 -4.51 -1.41
C GLY A 286 23.98 -5.69 -0.95
N GLY A 287 22.93 -5.45 -0.14
CA GLY A 287 21.93 -6.45 0.24
C GLY A 287 21.02 -6.84 -0.93
N SER A 288 20.19 -7.86 -0.73
CA SER A 288 19.18 -8.28 -1.70
C SER A 288 17.92 -7.41 -1.63
N ASP A 289 17.25 -7.22 -2.76
CA ASP A 289 15.91 -6.62 -2.80
C ASP A 289 14.91 -7.51 -2.05
N ALA A 290 14.08 -6.86 -1.22
CA ALA A 290 12.98 -7.50 -0.52
C ALA A 290 11.72 -6.64 -0.61
N ILE A 291 10.56 -7.25 -0.36
CA ILE A 291 9.30 -6.52 -0.19
C ILE A 291 9.12 -6.26 1.30
N ILE A 292 9.26 -5.01 1.71
CA ILE A 292 9.06 -4.55 3.08
C ILE A 292 7.59 -4.17 3.25
N TYR A 293 6.98 -4.58 4.35
CA TYR A 293 5.59 -4.27 4.65
C TYR A 293 5.41 -3.74 6.07
N GLY A 294 4.49 -2.80 6.21
CA GLY A 294 4.06 -2.26 7.51
C GLY A 294 2.63 -2.69 7.83
N THR A 295 2.36 -3.08 9.07
CA THR A 295 1.05 -3.52 9.53
C THR A 295 0.32 -2.45 10.35
N MET A 296 -1.00 -2.58 10.46
CA MET A 296 -1.85 -1.67 11.24
C MET A 296 -1.49 -1.62 12.73
N TYR A 297 -0.94 -2.71 13.29
CA TYR A 297 -0.54 -2.78 14.69
C TYR A 297 0.92 -2.35 14.94
N GLY A 298 1.59 -1.80 13.92
CA GLY A 298 2.95 -1.27 14.04
C GLY A 298 4.05 -2.31 13.80
N GLY A 299 3.69 -3.50 13.32
CA GLY A 299 4.65 -4.50 12.86
C GLY A 299 5.32 -4.07 11.55
N ILE A 300 6.58 -4.43 11.40
CA ILE A 300 7.34 -4.29 10.15
C ILE A 300 7.87 -5.67 9.80
N GLY A 301 7.54 -6.16 8.61
CA GLY A 301 8.04 -7.43 8.11
C GLY A 301 8.64 -7.31 6.72
N ALA A 302 9.24 -8.41 6.26
CA ALA A 302 9.85 -8.49 4.94
C ALA A 302 9.55 -9.82 4.28
N LEU A 303 9.34 -9.81 2.96
CA LEU A 303 9.38 -10.99 2.10
C LEU A 303 10.68 -10.96 1.32
N GLN A 304 11.56 -11.91 1.60
CA GLN A 304 12.86 -12.02 0.97
C GLN A 304 12.86 -13.19 -0.03
N PRO A 305 13.30 -12.97 -1.28
CA PRO A 305 13.41 -14.05 -2.25
C PRO A 305 14.58 -14.97 -1.92
N PHE A 306 14.39 -16.28 -2.11
CA PHE A 306 15.49 -17.25 -2.05
C PHE A 306 16.41 -17.13 -3.28
N VAL A 307 17.70 -17.38 -3.09
CA VAL A 307 18.72 -17.29 -4.15
C VAL A 307 18.92 -18.64 -4.85
N SER A 308 18.80 -19.74 -4.12
CA SER A 308 19.02 -21.10 -4.63
C SER A 308 17.85 -22.01 -4.30
N ARG A 309 17.61 -23.02 -5.15
CA ARG A 309 16.63 -24.08 -4.87
C ARG A 309 17.01 -24.90 -3.62
N GLU A 310 18.30 -25.07 -3.38
CA GLU A 310 18.80 -25.74 -2.16
C GLU A 310 18.40 -24.99 -0.88
N ASP A 311 18.37 -23.65 -0.91
CA ASP A 311 17.87 -22.87 0.22
C ASP A 311 16.36 -23.05 0.36
N VAL A 312 15.60 -23.02 -0.74
CA VAL A 312 14.15 -23.30 -0.72
C VAL A 312 13.86 -24.65 -0.06
N ASP A 313 14.48 -25.73 -0.56
CA ASP A 313 14.25 -27.09 -0.07
C ASP A 313 14.64 -27.22 1.40
N PHE A 314 15.75 -26.60 1.81
CA PHE A 314 16.18 -26.59 3.21
C PHE A 314 15.16 -25.91 4.13
N PHE A 315 14.72 -24.69 3.78
CA PHE A 315 13.81 -23.92 4.62
C PHE A 315 12.40 -24.51 4.63
N LEU A 316 11.94 -25.09 3.52
CA LEU A 316 10.67 -25.80 3.44
C LEU A 316 10.67 -27.02 4.38
N HIS A 317 11.73 -27.85 4.34
CA HIS A 317 11.82 -29.00 5.25
C HIS A 317 11.97 -28.57 6.72
N LEU A 318 12.77 -27.54 7.00
CA LEU A 318 12.88 -26.99 8.35
C LEU A 318 11.52 -26.54 8.88
N GLU A 319 10.74 -25.79 8.09
CA GLU A 319 9.39 -25.37 8.45
C GLU A 319 8.47 -26.57 8.71
N MET A 320 8.53 -27.61 7.86
CA MET A 320 7.78 -28.86 8.07
C MET A 320 8.11 -29.54 9.40
N HIS A 321 9.40 -29.64 9.76
CA HIS A 321 9.81 -30.23 11.04
C HIS A 321 9.34 -29.39 12.24
N LEU A 322 9.35 -28.06 12.11
CA LEU A 322 8.97 -27.12 13.17
C LEU A 322 7.46 -26.99 13.36
N ARG A 323 6.66 -27.26 12.32
CA ARG A 323 5.21 -27.48 12.45
C ARG A 323 4.88 -28.68 13.37
N GLY A 324 5.86 -29.56 13.58
CA GLY A 324 5.77 -30.77 14.41
C GLY A 324 5.65 -32.04 13.56
N ALA A 325 6.00 -33.20 14.13
CA ALA A 325 5.92 -34.50 13.46
C ALA A 325 4.47 -34.96 13.14
N ALA A 326 3.46 -34.18 13.55
CA ALA A 326 2.10 -34.23 13.04
C ALA A 326 1.40 -32.94 13.48
N GLY A 327 0.58 -32.33 12.63
CA GLY A 327 -0.43 -31.34 13.02
C GLY A 327 -1.53 -31.92 13.95
N ALA A 328 -1.19 -32.93 14.75
CA ALA A 328 -2.02 -33.60 15.71
C ALA A 328 -1.28 -33.59 17.04
N ARG A 329 -1.98 -33.20 18.10
CA ARG A 329 -1.62 -33.45 19.49
C ARG A 329 -0.99 -34.83 19.64
N GLU A 330 0.34 -34.94 19.63
CA GLU A 330 0.98 -36.06 20.31
C GLU A 330 0.44 -36.02 21.74
N HIS A 331 -0.13 -37.14 22.18
CA HIS A 331 -0.54 -37.32 23.57
C HIS A 331 0.73 -37.30 24.44
N LYS A 332 1.24 -36.11 24.73
CA LYS A 332 2.24 -35.94 25.78
C LYS A 332 1.55 -36.09 27.14
N PRO A 333 2.14 -36.85 28.07
CA PRO A 333 1.64 -36.94 29.43
C PRO A 333 1.61 -35.55 30.08
N ALA A 334 0.65 -35.33 30.98
CA ALA A 334 0.50 -34.06 31.69
C ALA A 334 1.79 -33.72 32.46
N GLY A 335 2.43 -32.60 32.11
CA GLY A 335 3.65 -32.10 32.76
C GLY A 335 4.83 -31.84 31.82
N GLU A 336 4.80 -32.37 30.59
CA GLU A 336 5.80 -32.03 29.57
C GLU A 336 5.29 -30.92 28.65
N GLY A 337 6.13 -29.89 28.42
CA GLY A 337 5.80 -28.76 27.57
C GLY A 337 5.39 -29.19 26.16
N TYR A 338 4.38 -28.50 25.61
CA TYR A 338 3.97 -28.66 24.23
C TYR A 338 5.15 -28.34 23.31
N ASP A 339 5.47 -29.26 22.40
CA ASP A 339 6.39 -29.00 21.27
C ASP A 339 5.59 -28.44 20.07
N HIS A 340 4.51 -27.72 20.38
CA HIS A 340 3.61 -27.14 19.39
C HIS A 340 4.02 -25.67 19.22
N PRO A 341 4.40 -25.23 18.02
CA PRO A 341 4.95 -23.88 17.82
C PRO A 341 3.93 -22.79 18.16
N SER A 342 2.64 -23.03 17.94
CA SER A 342 1.59 -22.11 18.38
C SER A 342 1.20 -22.37 19.83
N ILE A 343 1.47 -21.40 20.69
CA ILE A 343 1.05 -21.33 22.10
C ILE A 343 -0.46 -21.49 22.31
N CYS A 344 -1.28 -21.16 21.31
CA CYS A 344 -2.75 -21.23 21.36
C CYS A 344 -3.33 -22.51 20.73
N GLY A 345 -2.49 -23.48 20.35
CA GLY A 345 -2.93 -24.73 19.71
C GLY A 345 -3.51 -24.57 18.29
N ARG A 346 -3.24 -23.46 17.60
CA ARG A 346 -3.63 -23.24 16.20
C ARG A 346 -2.61 -23.87 15.27
N ASP A 347 -3.06 -24.73 14.36
CA ASP A 347 -2.21 -25.27 13.31
C ASP A 347 -1.62 -24.14 12.44
N GLN A 348 -0.30 -24.14 12.24
CA GLN A 348 0.39 -23.04 11.58
C GLN A 348 0.06 -22.99 10.08
N LEU A 349 -0.04 -24.13 9.40
CA LEU A 349 -0.36 -24.16 7.97
C LEU A 349 -1.78 -23.66 7.72
N SER A 350 -2.73 -24.07 8.57
CA SER A 350 -4.11 -23.58 8.56
C SER A 350 -4.21 -22.09 8.89
N PHE A 351 -3.31 -21.57 9.74
CA PHE A 351 -3.23 -20.14 10.01
C PHE A 351 -2.68 -19.36 8.81
N ARG A 352 -1.55 -19.78 8.22
CA ARG A 352 -0.98 -19.11 7.03
C ARG A 352 -1.85 -19.26 5.77
N SER A 353 -2.77 -20.22 5.79
CA SER A 353 -3.77 -20.48 4.75
C SER A 353 -5.19 -20.02 5.12
N TYR A 354 -5.33 -18.99 5.95
CA TYR A 354 -6.63 -18.64 6.57
C TYR A 354 -7.75 -18.39 5.54
N TYR A 355 -7.43 -17.61 4.49
CA TYR A 355 -8.39 -17.23 3.44
C TYR A 355 -8.11 -17.94 2.12
N PHE A 356 -6.84 -17.99 1.73
CA PHE A 356 -6.36 -18.67 0.55
C PHE A 356 -5.20 -19.58 0.94
N PRO A 357 -5.02 -20.75 0.29
CA PRO A 357 -3.90 -21.64 0.56
C PRO A 357 -2.56 -20.93 0.43
N VAL A 358 -1.64 -21.18 1.37
CA VAL A 358 -0.27 -20.66 1.24
C VAL A 358 0.37 -21.17 -0.04
N LYS A 359 1.04 -20.28 -0.76
CA LYS A 359 1.72 -20.58 -2.02
C LYS A 359 3.08 -19.91 -2.05
N ASP A 360 4.13 -20.70 -2.23
CA ASP A 360 5.52 -20.28 -2.44
C ASP A 360 6.07 -19.30 -1.37
N VAL A 361 5.68 -19.49 -0.10
CA VAL A 361 6.24 -18.77 1.05
C VAL A 361 6.58 -19.74 2.18
N VAL A 362 7.74 -19.54 2.79
CA VAL A 362 8.15 -20.20 4.03
C VAL A 362 8.04 -19.21 5.19
N ASP A 363 7.47 -19.64 6.31
CA ASP A 363 7.36 -18.82 7.52
C ASP A 363 8.71 -18.73 8.25
N GLY A 364 9.43 -17.63 7.99
CA GLY A 364 10.72 -17.33 8.63
C GLY A 364 10.62 -17.19 10.16
N ASP A 365 9.52 -16.62 10.68
CA ASP A 365 9.33 -16.43 12.11
C ASP A 365 9.21 -17.79 12.82
N LEU A 366 8.49 -18.74 12.20
CA LEU A 366 8.45 -20.12 12.66
C LEU A 366 9.85 -20.75 12.60
N CYS A 367 10.58 -20.56 11.49
CA CYS A 367 11.92 -21.12 11.33
C CYS A 367 12.91 -20.65 12.41
N GLU A 368 12.86 -19.37 12.80
CA GLU A 368 13.70 -18.81 13.87
C GLU A 368 13.43 -19.44 15.24
N THR A 369 12.25 -20.07 15.43
CA THR A 369 11.94 -20.76 16.69
C THR A 369 12.85 -21.95 16.98
N PHE A 370 13.53 -22.48 15.95
CA PHE A 370 14.52 -23.57 16.09
C PHE A 370 15.53 -23.30 17.22
N ASN A 371 16.00 -22.05 17.33
CA ASN A 371 17.00 -21.66 18.33
C ASN A 371 16.49 -21.71 19.77
N TYR A 372 15.17 -21.71 19.98
CA TYR A 372 14.54 -21.80 21.31
C TYR A 372 14.13 -23.23 21.69
N LEU A 373 14.27 -24.20 20.78
CA LEU A 373 13.98 -25.60 21.08
C LEU A 373 15.01 -26.20 22.06
N SER A 374 14.64 -27.31 22.69
CA SER A 374 15.58 -28.06 23.53
C SER A 374 16.75 -28.61 22.70
N PRO A 375 17.97 -28.74 23.28
CA PRO A 375 19.14 -29.21 22.53
C PRO A 375 18.95 -30.60 21.90
N SER A 376 18.17 -31.49 22.53
CA SER A 376 17.83 -32.80 21.97
C SER A 376 16.97 -32.68 20.71
N ARG A 377 15.98 -31.78 20.72
CA ARG A 377 15.09 -31.56 19.57
C ARG A 377 15.81 -30.86 18.42
N GLN A 378 16.64 -29.87 18.72
CA GLN A 378 17.51 -29.24 17.71
C GLN A 378 18.39 -30.28 17.01
N LYS A 379 19.01 -31.17 17.79
CA LYS A 379 19.85 -32.25 17.25
C LYS A 379 19.06 -33.19 16.35
N GLN A 380 17.87 -33.62 16.76
CA GLN A 380 17.01 -34.49 15.96
C GLN A 380 16.65 -33.85 14.61
N ILE A 381 16.16 -32.61 14.61
CA ILE A 381 15.78 -31.91 13.37
C ILE A 381 17.01 -31.68 12.48
N ALA A 382 18.15 -31.31 13.07
CA ALA A 382 19.37 -31.10 12.30
C ALA A 382 19.88 -32.41 11.65
N GLU A 383 19.81 -33.54 12.36
CA GLU A 383 20.14 -34.86 11.83
C GLU A 383 19.22 -35.25 10.66
N ASP A 384 17.91 -35.01 10.76
CA ASP A 384 16.96 -35.26 9.67
C ASP A 384 17.23 -34.37 8.43
N LEU A 385 17.86 -33.21 8.62
CA LEU A 385 18.30 -32.29 7.55
C LEU A 385 19.75 -32.56 7.08
N ASP A 386 20.39 -33.64 7.55
CA ASP A 386 21.80 -33.96 7.29
C ASP A 386 22.76 -32.80 7.66
N ARG A 387 22.50 -32.12 8.78
CA ARG A 387 23.27 -30.97 9.29
C ARG A 387 23.51 -31.05 10.79
N THR A 388 24.33 -30.14 11.28
CA THR A 388 24.47 -29.90 12.74
C THR A 388 23.58 -28.73 13.18
N PRO A 389 23.14 -28.67 14.45
CA PRO A 389 22.36 -27.53 14.95
C PRO A 389 23.04 -26.17 14.72
N GLY A 390 24.37 -26.12 14.82
CA GLY A 390 25.13 -24.91 14.55
C GLY A 390 25.08 -24.48 13.09
N GLU A 391 25.04 -25.41 12.14
CA GLU A 391 24.87 -25.09 10.71
C GLU A 391 23.46 -24.59 10.40
N VAL A 392 22.43 -25.18 11.02
CA VAL A 392 21.04 -24.71 10.88
C VAL A 392 20.90 -23.29 11.42
N ALA A 393 21.38 -23.04 12.64
CA ALA A 393 21.36 -21.71 13.25
C ALA A 393 22.12 -20.68 12.41
N LYS A 394 23.31 -21.04 11.93
CA LYS A 394 24.09 -20.18 11.04
C LYS A 394 23.34 -19.85 9.74
N LYS A 395 22.66 -20.83 9.14
CA LYS A 395 21.91 -20.61 7.89
C LYS A 395 20.69 -19.70 8.09
N LEU A 396 20.03 -19.77 9.25
CA LEU A 396 18.99 -18.82 9.67
C LEU A 396 19.54 -17.39 9.79
N GLU A 397 20.67 -17.23 10.50
CA GLU A 397 21.35 -15.94 10.65
C GLU A 397 21.81 -15.37 9.31
N ASP A 398 22.39 -16.21 8.43
CA ASP A 398 22.86 -15.79 7.11
C ASP A 398 21.71 -15.24 6.25
N MET A 399 20.51 -15.84 6.30
CA MET A 399 19.34 -15.30 5.60
C MET A 399 18.95 -13.91 6.11
N ARG A 400 18.87 -13.75 7.44
CA ARG A 400 18.57 -12.47 8.08
C ARG A 400 19.62 -11.39 7.76
N ASN A 401 20.90 -11.76 7.77
CA ASN A 401 22.00 -10.87 7.45
C ASN A 401 22.09 -10.48 5.97
N ARG A 402 21.44 -11.22 5.06
CA ARG A 402 21.30 -10.81 3.64
C ARG A 402 20.24 -9.71 3.46
N LEU A 403 19.28 -9.67 4.37
CA LEU A 403 18.22 -8.66 4.38
C LEU A 403 18.69 -7.36 5.04
N LEU A 404 19.33 -7.47 6.21
CA LEU A 404 19.85 -6.36 7.02
C LEU A 404 21.23 -5.87 6.57
#